data_AF-A0A519I9Y8-F1
#
_entry.id   AF-A0A519I9Y8-F1
#
_cell.length_a   1.000
_cell.length_b   1.000
_cell.length_c   1.000
_cell.angle_alpha   90.00
_cell.angle_beta   90.00
_cell.angle_gamma   90.00
#
_symmetry.space_group_name_H-M   'P 1'
#
loop_
_entity.id
_entity.type
_entity.pdbx_description
1 polymer ?
#
loop_
_entity_poly.entity_id
_entity_poly.type
_entity_poly.pdbx_seq_one_letter_code
_entity_poly.pdbx_strand_id
1 'polypeptide(L)'
;MAALAGLATFPGAFSMTSLSHAATLPALQALKPSPRMPVLFVGHGSPMNAIEDNAWRRSWQATGTELLARAVQPQLILCISAHWLTRGGWQVTGMAQPKTIHDFGGFPQALFDQQYPAPGAPAVARSLARELKSPATGGALGVDEGEWGLDHGTWSVLKPMFPKAHIPVLQLSMDYSRAPAEHYALGQQLKTLRERGVLIVGSGNIVHNLRASRRGSAANEAYDWATEFDTVVQDQIKKGQLGALQDF
;
A
#
# COMPACT_ATOMS: atom_id res chain seq x y z
N MET A 1 -24.18 -59.74 36.49
CA MET A 1 -24.16 -58.39 35.89
C MET A 1 -23.45 -58.55 34.54
N ALA A 2 -24.08 -58.70 33.36
CA ALA A 2 -25.12 -57.89 32.70
C ALA A 2 -24.73 -56.38 32.73
N ALA A 3 -24.63 -55.61 31.64
CA ALA A 3 -25.22 -55.74 30.31
C ALA A 3 -24.57 -54.79 29.26
N LEU A 4 -24.70 -55.21 27.99
CA LEU A 4 -25.05 -54.49 26.73
C LEU A 4 -24.60 -53.05 26.37
N ALA A 5 -24.00 -52.99 25.17
CA ALA A 5 -24.42 -52.30 23.93
C ALA A 5 -24.55 -50.76 23.82
N GLY A 6 -24.05 -50.24 22.69
CA GLY A 6 -24.47 -48.92 22.18
C GLY A 6 -23.59 -48.35 21.07
N LEU A 7 -23.67 -48.89 19.85
CA LEU A 7 -23.31 -48.15 18.63
C LEU A 7 -24.38 -47.07 18.40
N ALA A 8 -23.96 -45.81 18.30
CA ALA A 8 -24.79 -44.71 17.81
C ALA A 8 -24.06 -44.01 16.66
N THR A 9 -24.43 -44.38 15.44
CA THR A 9 -24.20 -43.61 14.23
C THR A 9 -25.04 -42.34 14.27
N PHE A 10 -24.42 -41.16 14.23
CA PHE A 10 -25.11 -39.92 13.92
C PHE A 10 -24.89 -39.57 12.44
N PRO A 11 -25.96 -39.44 11.63
CA PRO A 11 -25.89 -38.85 10.31
C PRO A 11 -25.91 -37.32 10.48
N GLY A 12 -24.73 -36.72 10.59
CA GLY A 12 -24.56 -35.27 10.58
C GLY A 12 -24.16 -34.83 9.19
N ALA A 13 -25.13 -34.34 8.41
CA ALA A 13 -24.92 -33.81 7.08
C ALA A 13 -23.68 -32.91 7.01
N PHE A 14 -22.77 -33.22 6.08
CA PHE A 14 -21.86 -32.20 5.56
C PHE A 14 -22.75 -31.13 4.93
N SER A 15 -23.02 -30.08 5.71
CA SER A 15 -23.43 -28.81 5.14
C SER A 15 -22.23 -28.36 4.32
N MET A 16 -22.26 -28.68 3.03
CA MET A 16 -21.52 -27.92 2.04
C MET A 16 -22.10 -26.52 2.12
N THR A 17 -21.55 -25.71 3.01
CA THR A 17 -21.67 -24.26 2.91
C THR A 17 -21.11 -23.94 1.54
N SER A 18 -22.07 -23.73 0.63
CA SER A 18 -21.87 -23.21 -0.71
C SER A 18 -20.74 -22.21 -0.66
N LEU A 19 -19.63 -22.55 -1.32
CA LEU A 19 -18.61 -21.58 -1.69
C LEU A 19 -19.35 -20.51 -2.47
N SER A 20 -19.65 -19.42 -1.78
CA SER A 20 -20.23 -18.23 -2.35
C SER A 20 -19.41 -17.89 -3.59
N HIS A 21 -20.04 -18.06 -4.75
CA HIS A 21 -19.65 -17.44 -6.01
C HIS A 21 -19.79 -15.92 -5.84
N ALA A 22 -19.00 -15.33 -4.94
CA ALA A 22 -18.61 -13.95 -5.09
C ALA A 22 -17.76 -13.95 -6.36
N ALA A 23 -18.38 -13.55 -7.47
CA ALA A 23 -17.72 -13.43 -8.76
C ALA A 23 -16.34 -12.81 -8.52
N THR A 24 -15.30 -13.62 -8.69
CA THR A 24 -13.93 -13.16 -8.48
C THR A 24 -13.75 -11.99 -9.41
N LEU A 25 -13.53 -10.81 -8.83
CA LEU A 25 -13.39 -9.59 -9.59
C LEU A 25 -12.37 -9.78 -10.74
N PRO A 26 -12.63 -9.31 -11.96
CA PRO A 26 -11.70 -9.45 -13.09
C PRO A 26 -10.23 -9.05 -12.79
N ALA A 27 -9.98 -8.06 -11.95
CA ALA A 27 -8.63 -7.69 -11.50
C ALA A 27 -7.99 -8.83 -10.71
N LEU A 28 -8.77 -9.48 -9.85
CA LEU A 28 -8.33 -10.66 -9.11
C LEU A 28 -8.00 -11.78 -10.08
N GLN A 29 -8.79 -12.01 -11.15
CA GLN A 29 -8.56 -13.10 -12.11
C GLN A 29 -7.20 -13.04 -12.81
N ALA A 30 -6.67 -11.85 -13.07
CA ALA A 30 -5.33 -11.66 -13.66
C ALA A 30 -4.18 -12.04 -12.70
N LEU A 31 -4.45 -12.13 -11.40
CA LEU A 31 -3.48 -12.43 -10.36
C LEU A 31 -3.75 -13.81 -9.73
N LYS A 32 -2.72 -14.57 -9.38
CA LYS A 32 -2.92 -15.90 -8.78
C LYS A 32 -3.34 -15.76 -7.31
N PRO A 33 -4.22 -16.64 -6.78
CA PRO A 33 -4.43 -16.75 -5.35
C PRO A 33 -3.11 -16.93 -4.59
N SER A 34 -3.00 -16.32 -3.41
CA SER A 34 -1.82 -16.40 -2.56
C SER A 34 -2.19 -16.45 -1.08
N PRO A 35 -1.27 -16.91 -0.21
CA PRO A 35 -1.32 -16.52 1.19
C PRO A 35 -1.44 -15.00 1.33
N ARG A 36 -2.18 -14.54 2.33
CA ARG A 36 -2.48 -13.12 2.52
C ARG A 36 -1.18 -12.31 2.66
N MET A 37 -0.96 -11.37 1.74
CA MET A 37 0.17 -10.45 1.77
C MET A 37 0.09 -9.50 2.98
N PRO A 38 1.21 -9.03 3.54
CA PRO A 38 1.19 -7.94 4.52
C PRO A 38 0.72 -6.63 3.88
N VAL A 39 0.45 -5.63 4.73
CA VAL A 39 0.28 -4.23 4.32
C VAL A 39 1.40 -3.45 4.99
N LEU A 40 2.02 -2.54 4.26
CA LEU A 40 3.08 -1.69 4.78
C LEU A 40 2.59 -0.24 4.81
N PHE A 41 2.91 0.47 5.88
CA PHE A 41 2.97 1.92 5.89
C PHE A 41 4.43 2.31 6.14
N VAL A 42 5.03 3.07 5.23
CA VAL A 42 6.44 3.44 5.26
C VAL A 42 6.62 4.95 5.29
N GLY A 43 7.42 5.40 6.25
CA GLY A 43 7.89 6.77 6.34
C GLY A 43 8.90 7.05 5.22
N HIS A 44 8.55 7.69 4.09
CA HIS A 44 9.55 7.93 3.03
C HIS A 44 10.55 9.03 3.43
N GLY A 45 10.10 10.05 4.18
CA GLY A 45 10.94 11.13 4.68
C GLY A 45 11.65 11.93 3.58
N SER A 46 12.91 12.28 3.82
CA SER A 46 13.72 13.00 2.83
C SER A 46 14.04 12.12 1.61
N PRO A 47 13.96 12.65 0.37
CA PRO A 47 14.46 11.96 -0.83
C PRO A 47 15.88 11.41 -0.67
N MET A 48 16.74 12.04 0.15
CA MET A 48 18.11 11.57 0.40
C MET A 48 18.18 10.15 0.97
N ASN A 49 17.14 9.67 1.66
CA ASN A 49 17.05 8.28 2.12
C ASN A 49 17.18 7.26 0.97
N ALA A 50 16.87 7.67 -0.26
CA ALA A 50 17.00 6.83 -1.45
C ALA A 50 18.45 6.59 -1.90
N ILE A 51 19.42 7.37 -1.41
CA ILE A 51 20.83 7.28 -1.84
C ILE A 51 21.83 7.23 -0.68
N GLU A 52 21.45 7.71 0.51
CA GLU A 52 22.29 7.64 1.71
C GLU A 52 22.21 6.29 2.41
N ASP A 53 23.33 5.80 2.94
CA ASP A 53 23.32 4.65 3.83
C ASP A 53 22.92 5.06 5.26
N ASN A 54 21.62 4.99 5.54
CA ASN A 54 21.05 5.34 6.83
C ASN A 54 20.12 4.24 7.37
N ALA A 55 19.64 4.41 8.60
CA ALA A 55 18.80 3.42 9.26
C ALA A 55 17.49 3.14 8.50
N TRP A 56 16.93 4.14 7.82
CA TRP A 56 15.66 4.00 7.08
C TRP A 56 15.85 3.19 5.82
N ARG A 57 16.88 3.50 5.04
CA ARG A 57 17.27 2.70 3.87
C ARG A 57 17.52 1.24 4.23
N ARG A 58 18.31 1.00 5.29
CA ARG A 58 18.62 -0.36 5.75
C ARG A 58 17.38 -1.11 6.20
N SER A 59 16.44 -0.43 6.87
CA SER A 59 15.15 -1.00 7.24
C SER A 59 14.35 -1.44 6.01
N TRP A 60 14.25 -0.59 4.98
CA TRP A 60 13.55 -0.94 3.73
C TRP A 60 14.21 -2.12 3.01
N GLN A 61 15.55 -2.19 2.98
CA GLN A 61 16.30 -3.33 2.43
C GLN A 61 16.02 -4.63 3.20
N ALA A 62 15.99 -4.56 4.53
CA ALA A 62 15.68 -5.71 5.38
C ALA A 62 14.24 -6.20 5.14
N THR A 63 13.26 -5.29 5.11
CA THR A 63 11.86 -5.62 4.77
C THR A 63 11.75 -6.25 3.38
N GLY A 64 12.45 -5.71 2.39
CA GLY A 64 12.50 -6.27 1.04
C GLY A 64 13.05 -7.70 1.00
N THR A 65 14.13 -7.94 1.75
CA THR A 65 14.74 -9.26 1.91
C THR A 65 13.76 -10.26 2.53
N GLU A 66 13.06 -9.87 3.60
CA GLU A 66 12.03 -10.69 4.24
C GLU A 66 10.90 -11.04 3.27
N LEU A 67 10.38 -10.04 2.54
CA LEU A 67 9.27 -10.22 1.60
C LEU A 67 9.64 -11.15 0.44
N LEU A 68 10.86 -11.04 -0.07
CA LEU A 68 11.36 -11.89 -1.16
C LEU A 68 11.68 -13.32 -0.70
N ALA A 69 11.95 -13.52 0.60
CA ALA A 69 12.18 -14.85 1.20
C ALA A 69 10.89 -15.62 1.48
N ARG A 70 9.71 -15.00 1.37
CA ARG A 70 8.42 -15.67 1.55
C ARG A 70 8.19 -16.73 0.48
N ALA A 71 7.41 -17.76 0.82
CA ALA A 71 7.02 -18.83 -0.11
C ALA A 71 6.31 -18.31 -1.38
N VAL A 72 5.59 -17.19 -1.24
CA VAL A 72 5.00 -16.46 -2.37
C VAL A 72 5.45 -15.01 -2.28
N GLN A 73 6.17 -14.56 -3.31
CA GLN A 73 6.58 -13.16 -3.47
C GLN A 73 5.40 -12.29 -3.95
N PRO A 74 5.44 -10.97 -3.73
CA PRO A 74 4.44 -10.07 -4.30
C PRO A 74 4.34 -10.22 -5.82
N GLN A 75 3.12 -10.38 -6.32
CA GLN A 75 2.83 -10.40 -7.77
C GLN A 75 2.63 -8.99 -8.32
N LEU A 76 2.26 -8.05 -7.45
CA LEU A 76 1.95 -6.66 -7.76
C LEU A 76 2.18 -5.83 -6.50
N ILE A 77 2.70 -4.62 -6.67
CA ILE A 77 2.71 -3.60 -5.63
C ILE A 77 1.66 -2.55 -5.99
N LEU A 78 0.72 -2.31 -5.08
CA LEU A 78 -0.17 -1.16 -5.14
C LEU A 78 0.33 -0.12 -4.12
N CYS A 79 0.96 0.93 -4.62
CA CYS A 79 1.51 1.99 -3.78
C CYS A 79 0.53 3.18 -3.68
N ILE A 80 0.24 3.63 -2.46
CA ILE A 80 -0.51 4.85 -2.20
C ILE A 80 0.51 5.85 -1.66
N SER A 81 0.95 6.77 -2.51
CA SER A 81 1.96 7.77 -2.17
C SER A 81 1.34 9.08 -1.74
N ALA A 82 1.90 9.72 -0.71
CA ALA A 82 1.51 11.05 -0.26
C ALA A 82 1.72 12.15 -1.31
N HIS A 83 2.52 11.90 -2.35
CA HIS A 83 2.80 12.87 -3.41
C HIS A 83 1.82 12.84 -4.58
N TRP A 84 1.09 11.73 -4.76
CA TRP A 84 0.10 11.67 -5.85
C TRP A 84 -1.28 12.12 -5.40
N LEU A 85 -1.46 13.44 -5.37
CA LEU A 85 -2.72 14.09 -5.02
C LEU A 85 -3.49 14.48 -6.29
N THR A 86 -4.73 14.02 -6.39
CA THR A 86 -5.66 14.36 -7.49
C THR A 86 -6.83 15.18 -6.97
N ARG A 87 -7.52 15.90 -7.85
CA ARG A 87 -8.75 16.64 -7.51
C ARG A 87 -9.95 16.07 -8.26
N GLY A 88 -11.04 15.81 -7.56
CA GLY A 88 -12.31 15.43 -8.19
C GLY A 88 -12.40 13.95 -8.57
N GLY A 89 -11.54 13.11 -8.01
CA GLY A 89 -11.58 11.65 -8.15
C GLY A 89 -10.23 11.01 -7.87
N TRP A 90 -10.27 9.73 -7.47
CA TRP A 90 -9.09 8.88 -7.36
C TRP A 90 -8.71 8.32 -8.73
N GLN A 91 -7.41 8.08 -8.94
CA GLN A 91 -6.87 7.53 -10.17
C GLN A 91 -5.90 6.38 -9.88
N VAL A 92 -5.81 5.44 -10.82
CA VAL A 92 -4.83 4.35 -10.81
C VAL A 92 -3.91 4.52 -12.02
N THR A 93 -2.59 4.36 -11.85
CA THR A 93 -1.66 4.43 -13.01
C THR A 93 -1.92 3.25 -13.96
N GLY A 94 -2.08 3.50 -15.25
CA GLY A 94 -2.38 2.51 -16.30
C GLY A 94 -1.22 2.19 -17.26
N MET A 95 -0.09 2.89 -17.15
CA MET A 95 1.08 2.72 -18.04
C MET A 95 1.68 1.31 -17.95
N ALA A 96 2.16 0.76 -19.07
CA ALA A 96 2.91 -0.49 -19.09
C ALA A 96 4.37 -0.33 -18.60
N GLN A 97 4.95 0.84 -18.85
CA GLN A 97 6.29 1.24 -18.42
C GLN A 97 6.22 2.64 -17.82
N PRO A 98 5.79 2.78 -16.55
CA PRO A 98 5.70 4.09 -15.92
C PRO A 98 7.09 4.73 -15.82
N LYS A 99 7.20 6.00 -16.22
CA LYS A 99 8.42 6.79 -16.02
C LYS A 99 8.71 6.98 -14.54
N THR A 100 9.98 7.03 -14.14
CA THR A 100 10.37 7.55 -12.82
C THR A 100 10.29 9.08 -12.87
N ILE A 101 9.55 9.71 -11.96
CA ILE A 101 9.49 11.16 -11.85
C ILE A 101 10.21 11.68 -10.62
N HIS A 102 10.70 12.91 -10.72
CA HIS A 102 11.39 13.64 -9.66
C HIS A 102 10.54 14.87 -9.33
N ASP A 103 9.56 14.67 -8.44
CA ASP A 103 8.56 15.63 -7.99
C ASP A 103 9.05 16.47 -6.78
N PHE A 104 10.37 16.63 -6.64
CA PHE A 104 11.02 17.42 -5.60
C PHE A 104 12.08 18.36 -6.19
N GLY A 105 12.50 19.36 -5.41
CA GLY A 105 13.52 20.33 -5.80
C GLY A 105 14.52 20.63 -4.67
N GLY A 106 15.68 21.21 -5.03
CA GLY A 106 16.71 21.62 -4.06
C GLY A 106 17.61 20.48 -3.55
N PHE A 107 17.67 19.37 -4.29
CA PHE A 107 18.46 18.17 -3.97
C PHE A 107 19.65 17.99 -4.95
N PRO A 108 20.67 17.18 -4.61
CA PRO A 108 21.82 16.94 -5.50
C PRO A 108 21.45 16.18 -6.79
N GLN A 109 22.23 16.39 -7.85
CA GLN A 109 22.05 15.72 -9.16
C GLN A 109 21.96 14.19 -9.05
N ALA A 110 22.73 13.59 -8.14
CA ALA A 110 22.71 12.14 -7.91
C ALA A 110 21.32 11.58 -7.57
N LEU A 111 20.42 12.40 -7.01
CA LEU A 111 19.02 12.01 -6.81
C LEU A 111 18.20 12.05 -8.11
N PHE A 112 18.39 13.07 -8.94
CA PHE A 112 17.72 13.21 -10.24
C PHE A 112 18.18 12.17 -11.28
N ASP A 113 19.37 11.60 -11.09
CA ASP A 113 19.89 10.49 -11.89
C ASP A 113 19.27 9.13 -11.52
N GLN A 114 18.53 9.05 -10.41
CA GLN A 114 17.92 7.80 -9.98
C GLN A 114 16.78 7.40 -10.92
N GLN A 115 16.79 6.13 -11.32
CA GLN A 115 15.70 5.51 -12.06
C GLN A 115 15.21 4.26 -11.32
N TYR A 116 13.92 3.96 -11.44
CA TYR A 116 13.28 2.75 -10.95
C TYR A 116 12.30 2.21 -12.00
N PRO A 117 12.79 1.46 -12.99
CA PRO A 117 12.02 1.06 -14.18
C PRO A 117 11.15 -0.17 -13.90
N ALA A 118 10.33 -0.13 -12.84
CA ALA A 118 9.39 -1.20 -12.55
C ALA A 118 8.29 -1.25 -13.63
N PRO A 119 7.91 -2.44 -14.13
CA PRO A 119 6.81 -2.54 -15.09
C PRO A 119 5.50 -2.09 -14.44
N GLY A 120 4.57 -1.58 -15.23
CA GLY A 120 3.19 -1.42 -14.78
C GLY A 120 2.34 -2.64 -15.11
N ALA A 121 1.05 -2.57 -14.82
CA ALA A 121 0.09 -3.64 -15.09
C ALA A 121 -1.23 -3.09 -15.66
N PRO A 122 -1.26 -2.61 -16.92
CA PRO A 122 -2.40 -1.87 -17.49
C PRO A 122 -3.74 -2.58 -17.39
N ALA A 123 -3.76 -3.90 -17.64
CA ALA A 123 -4.98 -4.70 -17.55
C ALA A 123 -5.50 -4.79 -16.10
N VAL A 124 -4.60 -4.92 -15.12
CA VAL A 124 -4.96 -4.93 -13.71
C VAL A 124 -5.42 -3.54 -13.26
N ALA A 125 -4.73 -2.47 -13.68
CA ALA A 125 -5.09 -1.09 -13.38
C ALA A 125 -6.52 -0.76 -13.83
N ARG A 126 -6.87 -1.08 -15.08
CA ARG A 126 -8.21 -0.87 -15.62
C ARG A 126 -9.27 -1.69 -14.87
N SER A 127 -8.95 -2.91 -14.45
CA SER A 127 -9.87 -3.72 -13.67
C SER A 127 -10.06 -3.16 -12.25
N LEU A 128 -8.98 -2.78 -11.56
CA LEU A 128 -9.05 -2.12 -10.25
C LEU A 128 -9.89 -0.84 -10.32
N ALA A 129 -9.67 0.01 -11.32
CA ALA A 129 -10.42 1.26 -11.47
C ALA A 129 -11.93 1.03 -11.67
N ARG A 130 -12.34 -0.05 -12.36
CA ARG A 130 -13.76 -0.40 -12.52
C ARG A 130 -14.37 -0.97 -11.24
N GLU A 131 -13.61 -1.74 -10.48
CA GLU A 131 -14.10 -2.52 -9.35
C GLU A 131 -14.14 -1.73 -8.07
N LEU A 132 -13.10 -0.95 -7.80
CA LEU A 132 -13.08 0.00 -6.71
C LEU A 132 -14.08 1.10 -6.97
N LYS A 133 -14.89 1.40 -5.97
CA LYS A 133 -15.93 2.42 -6.02
C LYS A 133 -15.50 3.63 -5.23
N SER A 134 -15.54 4.79 -5.88
CA SER A 134 -15.37 6.07 -5.20
C SER A 134 -16.41 6.19 -4.09
N PRO A 135 -16.02 6.36 -2.81
CA PRO A 135 -16.98 6.53 -1.73
C PRO A 135 -17.84 7.79 -1.90
N ALA A 136 -17.30 8.83 -2.55
CA ALA A 136 -18.02 10.06 -2.89
C ALA A 136 -19.17 9.86 -3.88
N THR A 137 -18.96 9.06 -4.93
CA THR A 137 -19.86 9.04 -6.11
C THR A 137 -20.48 7.68 -6.39
N GLY A 138 -19.98 6.61 -5.77
CA GLY A 138 -20.30 5.22 -6.12
C GLY A 138 -19.77 4.79 -7.51
N GLY A 139 -19.14 5.71 -8.25
CA GLY A 139 -18.62 5.47 -9.59
C GLY A 139 -17.27 4.76 -9.60
N ALA A 140 -16.84 4.36 -10.79
CA ALA A 140 -15.50 3.84 -11.03
C ALA A 140 -14.43 4.94 -10.78
N LEU A 141 -13.21 4.50 -10.48
CA LEU A 141 -12.05 5.39 -10.41
C LEU A 141 -11.52 5.70 -11.81
N GLY A 142 -10.68 6.73 -11.93
CA GLY A 142 -9.97 7.06 -13.16
C GLY A 142 -8.76 6.15 -13.40
N VAL A 143 -8.28 6.12 -14.65
CA VAL A 143 -7.01 5.50 -15.02
C VAL A 143 -6.12 6.56 -15.68
N ASP A 144 -4.94 6.79 -15.12
CA ASP A 144 -3.91 7.64 -15.71
C ASP A 144 -3.07 6.81 -16.69
N GLU A 145 -3.30 6.95 -17.99
CA GLU A 145 -2.61 6.15 -19.01
C GLU A 145 -1.21 6.72 -19.38
N GLY A 146 -0.79 7.87 -18.82
CA GLY A 146 0.53 8.43 -19.18
C GLY A 146 1.04 9.70 -18.49
N GLU A 147 0.23 10.41 -17.70
CA GLU A 147 0.62 11.75 -17.22
C GLU A 147 1.58 11.67 -16.02
N TRP A 148 1.30 10.82 -15.02
CA TRP A 148 1.98 10.85 -13.72
C TRP A 148 3.37 10.19 -13.77
N GLY A 149 3.44 8.86 -13.63
CA GLY A 149 4.69 8.11 -13.42
C GLY A 149 4.91 7.74 -11.95
N LEU A 150 5.98 7.03 -11.62
CA LEU A 150 6.30 6.66 -10.23
C LEU A 150 6.94 7.87 -9.53
N ASP A 151 6.27 8.43 -8.53
CA ASP A 151 6.76 9.57 -7.75
C ASP A 151 7.80 9.17 -6.71
N HIS A 152 8.52 10.14 -6.14
CA HIS A 152 9.59 9.82 -5.20
C HIS A 152 9.12 9.14 -3.93
N GLY A 153 7.91 9.44 -3.44
CA GLY A 153 7.36 8.70 -2.31
C GLY A 153 7.27 7.21 -2.59
N THR A 154 7.00 6.83 -3.84
CA THR A 154 6.98 5.45 -4.30
C THR A 154 8.38 4.91 -4.60
N TRP A 155 9.10 5.49 -5.56
CA TRP A 155 10.34 4.86 -6.05
C TRP A 155 11.49 4.92 -5.03
N SER A 156 11.54 5.95 -4.17
CA SER A 156 12.63 6.10 -3.18
C SER A 156 12.66 4.98 -2.16
N VAL A 157 11.49 4.44 -1.80
CA VAL A 157 11.35 3.33 -0.84
C VAL A 157 11.41 1.99 -1.54
N LEU A 158 10.77 1.87 -2.71
CA LEU A 158 10.75 0.61 -3.45
C LEU A 158 12.10 0.27 -4.06
N LYS A 159 12.92 1.24 -4.46
CA LYS A 159 14.24 0.96 -5.05
C LYS A 159 15.20 0.26 -4.07
N PRO A 160 15.35 0.69 -2.81
CA PRO A 160 16.12 -0.07 -1.81
C PRO A 160 15.46 -1.40 -1.42
N MET A 161 14.12 -1.45 -1.37
CA MET A 161 13.37 -2.64 -0.95
C MET A 161 13.39 -3.75 -2.02
N PHE A 162 13.24 -3.40 -3.30
CA PHE A 162 13.17 -4.31 -4.44
C PHE A 162 14.09 -3.83 -5.58
N PRO A 163 15.42 -3.87 -5.41
CA PRO A 163 16.36 -3.21 -6.32
C PRO A 163 16.34 -3.73 -7.76
N LYS A 164 15.83 -4.94 -7.99
CA LYS A 164 15.67 -5.52 -9.33
C LYS A 164 14.50 -4.94 -10.13
N ALA A 165 13.60 -4.17 -9.50
CA ALA A 165 12.44 -3.54 -10.16
C ALA A 165 11.60 -4.49 -11.05
N HIS A 166 11.49 -5.77 -10.67
CA HIS A 166 10.82 -6.79 -11.49
C HIS A 166 9.36 -7.03 -11.10
N ILE A 167 8.94 -6.54 -9.93
CA ILE A 167 7.57 -6.65 -9.46
C ILE A 167 6.78 -5.48 -10.07
N PRO A 168 5.66 -5.72 -10.77
CA PRO A 168 4.86 -4.65 -11.31
C PRO A 168 4.36 -3.68 -10.24
N VAL A 169 4.40 -2.38 -10.54
CA VAL A 169 3.97 -1.31 -9.64
C VAL A 169 2.82 -0.54 -10.26
N LEU A 170 1.72 -0.44 -9.53
CA LEU A 170 0.67 0.55 -9.77
C LEU A 170 0.65 1.52 -8.60
N GLN A 171 0.29 2.77 -8.87
CA GLN A 171 -0.09 3.70 -7.81
C GLN A 171 -1.60 3.87 -7.78
N LEU A 172 -2.13 4.20 -6.61
CA LEU A 172 -3.47 4.74 -6.41
C LEU A 172 -3.30 6.14 -5.81
N SER A 173 -3.83 7.15 -6.49
CA SER A 173 -3.77 8.54 -6.03
C SER A 173 -4.63 8.77 -4.78
N MET A 174 -4.50 9.92 -4.15
CA MET A 174 -5.43 10.40 -3.12
C MET A 174 -6.18 11.61 -3.63
N ASP A 175 -7.52 11.57 -3.63
CA ASP A 175 -8.33 12.75 -3.90
C ASP A 175 -8.28 13.71 -2.70
N TYR A 176 -7.45 14.76 -2.78
CA TYR A 176 -7.24 15.68 -1.66
C TYR A 176 -8.46 16.57 -1.37
N SER A 177 -9.48 16.55 -2.23
CA SER A 177 -10.76 17.22 -1.98
C SER A 177 -11.72 16.40 -1.09
N ARG A 178 -11.32 15.21 -0.64
CA ARG A 178 -12.17 14.25 0.07
C ARG A 178 -11.74 14.05 1.52
N ALA A 179 -12.72 13.80 2.38
CA ALA A 179 -12.51 13.62 3.80
C ALA A 179 -11.71 12.34 4.10
N PRO A 180 -10.94 12.28 5.21
CA PRO A 180 -10.22 11.06 5.64
C PRO A 180 -11.10 9.81 5.69
N ALA A 181 -12.37 9.94 6.10
CA ALA A 181 -13.29 8.82 6.15
C ALA A 181 -13.58 8.17 4.79
N GLU A 182 -13.52 8.94 3.70
CA GLU A 182 -13.65 8.38 2.35
C GLU A 182 -12.39 7.63 1.94
N HIS A 183 -11.20 8.11 2.29
CA HIS A 183 -9.95 7.38 2.04
C HIS A 183 -9.91 6.06 2.82
N TYR A 184 -10.39 6.07 4.07
CA TYR A 184 -10.54 4.86 4.88
C TYR A 184 -11.52 3.87 4.24
N ALA A 185 -12.70 4.34 3.80
CA ALA A 185 -13.69 3.50 3.11
C ALA A 185 -13.15 2.91 1.80
N LEU A 186 -12.39 3.68 1.00
CA LEU A 186 -11.72 3.15 -0.19
C LEU A 186 -10.65 2.11 0.18
N GLY A 187 -9.85 2.36 1.20
CA GLY A 187 -8.84 1.43 1.72
C GLY A 187 -9.42 0.08 2.14
N GLN A 188 -10.63 0.06 2.72
CA GLN A 188 -11.32 -1.19 3.07
C GLN A 188 -11.60 -2.08 1.85
N GLN A 189 -11.87 -1.48 0.68
CA GLN A 189 -12.15 -2.23 -0.56
C GLN A 189 -10.91 -2.98 -1.05
N LEU A 190 -9.70 -2.57 -0.66
CA LEU A 190 -8.44 -3.20 -1.07
C LEU A 190 -8.16 -4.54 -0.37
N LYS A 191 -8.95 -4.90 0.65
CA LYS A 191 -8.65 -6.03 1.56
C LYS A 191 -8.42 -7.36 0.83
N THR A 192 -9.25 -7.67 -0.17
CA THR A 192 -9.23 -8.95 -0.90
C THR A 192 -8.07 -9.05 -1.89
N LEU A 193 -7.49 -7.92 -2.33
CA LEU A 193 -6.31 -7.90 -3.21
C LEU A 193 -5.11 -8.61 -2.57
N ARG A 194 -5.01 -8.56 -1.23
CA ARG A 194 -3.93 -9.19 -0.45
C ARG A 194 -3.89 -10.71 -0.60
N GLU A 195 -5.03 -11.34 -0.88
CA GLU A 195 -5.16 -12.78 -1.11
C GLU A 195 -4.89 -13.17 -2.57
N ARG A 196 -4.52 -12.19 -3.41
CA ARG A 196 -4.08 -12.37 -4.80
C ARG A 196 -2.65 -11.89 -5.02
N GLY A 197 -1.83 -11.88 -3.98
CA GLY A 197 -0.42 -11.51 -4.06
C GLY A 197 -0.15 -10.01 -4.22
N VAL A 198 -1.15 -9.15 -3.99
CA VAL A 198 -0.94 -7.70 -4.01
C VAL A 198 -0.35 -7.25 -2.68
N LEU A 199 0.87 -6.70 -2.72
CA LEU A 199 1.47 -5.96 -1.62
C LEU A 199 0.95 -4.53 -1.66
N ILE A 200 0.22 -4.12 -0.63
CA ILE A 200 -0.26 -2.74 -0.49
C ILE A 200 0.77 -1.96 0.33
N VAL A 201 1.24 -0.85 -0.21
CA VAL A 201 2.24 0.03 0.42
C VAL A 201 1.68 1.43 0.51
N GLY A 202 1.39 1.92 1.71
CA GLY A 202 1.20 3.34 1.95
C GLY A 202 2.55 4.01 2.19
N SER A 203 2.88 5.04 1.42
CA SER A 203 4.14 5.78 1.55
C SER A 203 3.86 7.23 1.88
N GLY A 204 4.31 7.68 3.05
CA GLY A 204 4.05 9.03 3.56
C GLY A 204 4.83 9.31 4.82
N ASN A 205 4.28 10.11 5.73
CA ASN A 205 4.80 10.36 7.07
C ASN A 205 3.62 10.59 8.02
N ILE A 206 3.68 10.04 9.24
CA ILE A 206 2.62 10.27 10.25
C ILE A 206 2.61 11.74 10.67
N VAL A 207 3.79 12.30 10.96
CA VAL A 207 3.99 13.73 11.21
C VAL A 207 4.74 14.33 10.04
N HIS A 208 4.14 15.33 9.37
CA HIS A 208 4.75 15.98 8.22
C HIS A 208 4.50 17.51 8.23
N ASN A 209 5.39 18.25 8.91
CA ASN A 209 5.37 19.71 8.92
C ASN A 209 6.74 20.28 8.51
N LEU A 210 6.92 20.53 7.21
CA LEU A 210 8.18 21.03 6.67
C LEU A 210 8.54 22.44 7.19
N ARG A 211 7.55 23.25 7.59
CA ARG A 211 7.80 24.58 8.19
C ARG A 211 8.42 24.49 9.58
N ALA A 212 8.14 23.40 10.31
CA ALA A 212 8.73 23.11 11.60
C ALA A 212 10.01 22.25 11.49
N SER A 213 10.40 21.82 10.28
CA SER A 213 11.58 20.98 10.09
C SER A 213 12.87 21.76 10.40
N ARG A 214 13.74 21.18 11.23
CA ARG A 214 15.05 21.72 11.58
C ARG A 214 16.15 20.93 10.88
N ARG A 215 16.92 21.59 10.01
CA ARG A 215 18.10 20.96 9.38
C ARG A 215 19.15 20.66 10.44
N GLY A 216 19.68 19.44 10.44
CA GLY A 216 20.76 19.03 11.34
C GLY A 216 20.30 18.58 12.73
N SER A 217 19.00 18.53 13.01
CA SER A 217 18.51 17.94 14.26
C SER A 217 18.73 16.43 14.29
N ALA A 218 19.16 15.93 15.44
CA ALA A 218 19.29 14.50 15.66
C ALA A 218 17.91 13.82 15.71
N ALA A 219 17.86 12.51 15.45
CA ALA A 219 16.61 11.75 15.40
C ALA A 219 15.80 11.79 16.72
N ASN A 220 16.47 12.05 17.85
CA ASN A 220 15.88 12.17 19.18
C ASN A 220 15.49 13.61 19.57
N GLU A 221 15.61 14.57 18.66
CA GLU A 221 15.23 15.99 18.88
C GLU A 221 13.87 16.33 18.28
N ALA A 222 12.97 15.35 18.17
CA ALA A 222 11.59 15.60 17.76
C ALA A 222 10.90 16.52 18.78
N TYR A 223 10.04 17.41 18.28
CA TYR A 223 9.19 18.22 19.16
C TYR A 223 8.23 17.33 19.95
N ASP A 224 7.91 17.71 21.19
CA ASP A 224 6.99 16.95 22.06
C ASP A 224 5.65 16.68 21.38
N TRP A 225 5.06 17.69 20.72
CA TRP A 225 3.78 17.54 20.00
C TRP A 225 3.87 16.53 18.83
N ALA A 226 5.04 16.40 18.20
CA ALA A 226 5.26 15.45 17.11
C ALA A 226 5.35 14.02 17.68
N THR A 227 6.09 13.85 18.77
CA THR A 227 6.19 12.58 19.50
C THR A 227 4.83 12.15 20.06
N GLU A 228 4.06 13.09 20.60
CA GLU A 228 2.71 12.84 21.13
C GLU A 228 1.77 12.35 20.02
N PHE A 229 1.68 13.07 18.90
CA PHE A 229 0.82 12.66 17.78
C PHE A 229 1.22 11.31 17.20
N ASP A 230 2.52 11.06 17.01
CA ASP A 230 3.01 9.74 16.54
C ASP A 230 2.63 8.63 17.52
N THR A 231 2.76 8.88 18.83
CA THR A 231 2.37 7.92 19.88
C THR A 231 0.87 7.62 19.85
N VAL A 232 0.02 8.65 19.70
CA VAL A 232 -1.44 8.48 19.60
C VAL A 232 -1.81 7.58 18.42
N VAL A 233 -1.22 7.83 17.25
CA VAL A 233 -1.48 7.03 16.04
C VAL A 233 -1.00 5.59 16.21
N GLN A 234 0.21 5.40 16.74
CA GLN A 234 0.73 4.06 17.02
C GLN A 234 -0.16 3.28 17.97
N ASP A 235 -0.66 3.93 19.02
CA ASP A 235 -1.53 3.32 20.03
C ASP A 235 -2.87 2.89 19.44
N GLN A 236 -3.49 3.74 18.62
CA GLN A 236 -4.73 3.38 17.92
C GLN A 236 -4.54 2.16 17.03
N ILE A 237 -3.41 2.08 16.30
CA ILE A 237 -3.07 0.92 15.48
C ILE A 237 -2.89 -0.34 16.34
N LYS A 238 -2.07 -0.27 17.41
CA LYS A 238 -1.79 -1.40 18.31
C LYS A 238 -3.06 -1.93 18.99
N LYS A 239 -3.98 -1.04 19.35
CA LYS A 239 -5.27 -1.36 19.98
C LYS A 239 -6.34 -1.79 18.97
N GLY A 240 -6.05 -1.76 17.67
CA GLY A 240 -7.03 -2.09 16.61
C GLY A 240 -8.14 -1.05 16.44
N GLN A 241 -7.96 0.17 16.96
CA GLN A 241 -8.91 1.27 16.91
C GLN A 241 -8.83 2.01 15.57
N LEU A 242 -8.88 1.27 14.46
CA LEU A 242 -8.59 1.79 13.13
C LEU A 242 -9.57 2.85 12.65
N GLY A 243 -10.82 2.82 13.13
CA GLY A 243 -11.82 3.84 12.81
C GLY A 243 -11.51 5.22 13.38
N ALA A 244 -10.72 5.31 14.47
CA ALA A 244 -10.32 6.59 15.06
C ALA A 244 -9.22 7.31 14.26
N LEU A 245 -8.52 6.59 13.37
CA LEU A 245 -7.42 7.13 12.57
C LEU A 245 -7.89 8.13 11.49
N GLN A 246 -9.19 8.25 11.26
CA GLN A 246 -9.77 9.18 10.30
C GLN A 246 -10.36 10.45 10.97
N ASP A 247 -10.31 10.53 12.31
CA ASP A 247 -10.96 11.56 13.12
C ASP A 247 -9.96 12.61 13.67
N PHE A 248 -8.93 12.94 12.89
CA PHE A 248 -7.89 13.93 13.24
C PHE A 248 -8.18 15.34 12.71
#